data_AF-A0A936SJW5-F1
#
_entry.id   AF-A0A936SJW5-F1
#
_cell.length_a   1.000
_cell.length_b   1.000
_cell.length_c   1.000
_cell.angle_alpha   90.00
_cell.angle_beta   90.00
_cell.angle_gamma   90.00
#
_symmetry.space_group_name_H-M   'P 1'
#
loop_
_entity.id
_entity.type
_entity.pdbx_description
1 polymer ?
#
loop_
_entity_poly.entity_id
_entity_poly.type
_entity_poly.pdbx_seq_one_letter_code
_entity_poly.pdbx_strand_id
1 'polypeptide(L)'
;MTTATATNKVLLAQLFEAINRADFARLDPHPGFYETRQYVPPMHQLFADWQTTHMQQIAEGDLVFSYATVAMTHRGPFAGVAPTGKRITVEVLSLDEVRDGVVVQHNSASTWADVLRQLGVPAFQPWPARVPGTLSHGVDVPAARRQANKAAALELLDALSRGAFGADVVAAGPGELSDRFVELRCAFPDLSLTPLVQIAEGDLVATRAELRGTHLGALYGLPATGRNLRWEFFALMRVVAGVVVAQQSSPDWNDALAQLGLLAL
;
A
#
# COMPACT_ATOMS: atom_id res chain seq x y z
N MET A 1 11.14 0.45 25.79
CA MET A 1 10.36 0.76 24.57
C MET A 1 10.50 -0.30 23.48
N THR A 2 11.47 -1.23 23.51
CA THR A 2 11.66 -2.25 22.46
C THR A 2 10.71 -3.45 22.54
N THR A 3 10.13 -3.75 23.70
CA THR A 3 9.23 -4.91 23.87
C THR A 3 7.85 -4.68 23.25
N ALA A 4 7.28 -3.47 23.40
CA ALA A 4 5.94 -3.15 22.93
C ALA A 4 5.83 -3.20 21.39
N THR A 5 6.81 -2.64 20.67
CA THR A 5 6.82 -2.67 19.20
C THR A 5 6.94 -4.11 18.66
N ALA A 6 7.76 -4.95 19.28
CA ALA A 6 7.87 -6.37 18.93
C ALA A 6 6.54 -7.11 19.18
N THR A 7 5.89 -6.86 20.32
CA THR A 7 4.56 -7.42 20.65
C THR A 7 3.50 -6.97 19.63
N ASN A 8 3.48 -5.71 19.23
CA ASN A 8 2.52 -5.18 18.26
C ASN A 8 2.68 -5.84 16.88
N LYS A 9 3.92 -6.06 16.41
CA LYS A 9 4.18 -6.80 15.17
C LYS A 9 3.64 -8.23 15.23
N VAL A 10 3.88 -8.93 16.36
CA VAL A 10 3.40 -10.29 16.58
C VAL A 10 1.87 -10.35 16.62
N LEU A 11 1.21 -9.40 17.28
CA LEU A 11 -0.25 -9.31 17.30
C LEU A 11 -0.81 -9.24 15.87
N LEU A 12 -0.30 -8.32 15.04
CA LEU A 12 -0.77 -8.20 13.67
C LEU A 12 -0.55 -9.48 12.87
N ALA A 13 0.64 -10.08 12.95
CA ALA A 13 0.91 -11.37 12.29
C ALA A 13 -0.10 -12.46 12.70
N GLN A 14 -0.50 -12.52 13.97
CA GLN A 14 -1.52 -13.46 14.45
C GLN A 14 -2.92 -13.16 13.89
N LEU A 15 -3.29 -11.89 13.77
CA LEU A 15 -4.59 -11.48 13.24
C LEU A 15 -4.70 -11.72 11.72
N PHE A 16 -3.65 -11.46 10.95
CA PHE A 16 -3.62 -11.81 9.52
C PHE A 16 -3.67 -13.33 9.29
N GLU A 17 -3.04 -14.09 10.18
CA GLU A 17 -3.11 -15.55 10.15
C GLU A 17 -4.51 -16.06 10.57
N ALA A 18 -5.27 -15.33 11.39
CA ALA A 18 -6.69 -15.60 11.61
C ALA A 18 -7.53 -15.33 10.35
N ILE A 19 -7.23 -14.25 9.61
CA ILE A 19 -7.86 -13.96 8.30
C ILE A 19 -7.62 -15.11 7.32
N ASN A 20 -6.39 -15.62 7.21
CA ASN A 20 -6.07 -16.78 6.35
C ASN A 20 -6.96 -18.00 6.66
N ARG A 21 -7.26 -18.22 7.93
CA ARG A 21 -8.13 -19.32 8.39
C ARG A 21 -9.63 -18.99 8.37
N ALA A 22 -10.02 -17.82 7.87
CA ALA A 22 -11.37 -17.28 7.94
C ALA A 22 -11.94 -17.23 9.37
N ASP A 23 -11.08 -17.10 10.39
CA ASP A 23 -11.45 -16.93 11.80
C ASP A 23 -11.69 -15.44 12.10
N PHE A 24 -12.70 -14.85 11.45
CA PHE A 24 -12.97 -13.41 11.51
C PHE A 24 -13.45 -12.94 12.90
N ALA A 25 -13.94 -13.84 13.75
CA ALA A 25 -14.31 -13.53 15.12
C ALA A 25 -13.11 -13.01 15.95
N ARG A 26 -11.88 -13.36 15.56
CA ARG A 26 -10.66 -12.81 16.16
C ARG A 26 -10.50 -11.31 15.93
N LEU A 27 -11.16 -10.75 14.92
CA LEU A 27 -11.10 -9.33 14.62
C LEU A 27 -12.12 -8.51 15.42
N ASP A 28 -13.11 -9.14 16.06
CA ASP A 28 -14.18 -8.44 16.78
C ASP A 28 -13.69 -7.53 17.92
N PRO A 29 -12.67 -7.90 18.71
CA PRO A 29 -12.11 -7.02 19.74
C PRO A 29 -11.33 -5.83 19.17
N HIS A 30 -11.13 -5.76 17.85
CA HIS A 30 -10.25 -4.80 17.18
C HIS A 30 -11.06 -3.84 16.31
N PRO A 31 -11.49 -2.68 16.85
CA PRO A 31 -12.35 -1.75 16.13
C PRO A 31 -11.69 -1.20 14.85
N GLY A 32 -10.35 -1.16 14.79
CA GLY A 32 -9.62 -0.76 13.58
C GLY A 32 -9.99 -1.62 12.38
N PHE A 33 -10.25 -2.92 12.55
CA PHE A 33 -10.62 -3.85 11.47
C PHE A 33 -12.10 -3.79 11.07
N TYR A 34 -12.80 -2.69 11.33
CA TYR A 34 -14.21 -2.54 10.96
C TYR A 34 -14.46 -2.86 9.48
N GLU A 35 -13.73 -2.21 8.57
CA GLU A 35 -13.88 -2.41 7.12
C GLU A 35 -13.49 -3.82 6.69
N THR A 36 -12.37 -4.34 7.21
CA THR A 36 -11.91 -5.70 6.93
C THR A 36 -12.98 -6.74 7.27
N ARG A 37 -13.69 -6.58 8.38
CA ARG A 37 -14.80 -7.46 8.78
C ARG A 37 -16.03 -7.36 7.87
N GLN A 38 -16.21 -6.26 7.14
CA GLN A 38 -17.30 -6.13 6.16
C GLN A 38 -16.91 -6.71 4.80
N TYR A 39 -15.71 -6.42 4.30
CA TYR A 39 -15.34 -6.69 2.92
C TYR A 39 -14.62 -8.01 2.70
N VAL A 40 -13.82 -8.49 3.66
CA VAL A 40 -13.01 -9.71 3.46
C VAL A 40 -13.84 -11.00 3.50
N PRO A 41 -14.82 -11.20 4.42
CA PRO A 41 -15.57 -12.46 4.45
C PRO A 41 -16.33 -12.79 3.15
N PRO A 42 -17.02 -11.84 2.48
CA PRO A 42 -17.59 -12.09 1.16
C PRO A 42 -16.52 -12.43 0.10
N MET A 43 -15.35 -11.78 0.13
CA MET A 43 -14.28 -12.07 -0.81
C MET A 43 -13.72 -13.49 -0.66
N HIS A 44 -13.67 -14.04 0.57
CA HIS A 44 -13.29 -15.44 0.80
C HIS A 44 -14.23 -16.46 0.13
N GLN A 45 -15.46 -16.07 -0.22
CA GLN A 45 -16.39 -16.92 -0.97
C GLN A 45 -16.10 -16.92 -2.47
N LEU A 46 -15.59 -15.78 -2.99
CA LEU A 46 -15.26 -15.60 -4.41
C LEU A 46 -13.84 -16.05 -4.73
N PHE A 47 -12.96 -15.99 -3.74
CA PHE A 47 -11.53 -16.27 -3.85
C PHE A 47 -11.11 -17.27 -2.78
N ALA A 48 -10.86 -18.51 -3.22
CA ALA A 48 -10.43 -19.60 -2.35
C ALA A 48 -8.91 -19.56 -2.11
N ASP A 49 -8.42 -20.46 -1.25
CA ASP A 49 -6.99 -20.65 -0.98
C ASP A 49 -6.32 -19.32 -0.56
N TRP A 50 -7.02 -18.53 0.25
CA TRP A 50 -6.59 -17.21 0.70
C TRP A 50 -5.37 -17.34 1.61
N GLN A 51 -4.24 -16.81 1.15
CA GLN A 51 -2.99 -16.87 1.87
C GLN A 51 -2.32 -15.50 1.90
N THR A 52 -2.41 -14.84 3.05
CA THR A 52 -1.65 -13.65 3.40
C THR A 52 -0.27 -14.09 3.87
N THR A 53 0.77 -13.59 3.22
CA THR A 53 2.17 -13.81 3.57
C THR A 53 2.80 -12.47 3.91
N HIS A 54 3.22 -12.32 5.17
CA HIS A 54 3.97 -11.15 5.62
C HIS A 54 5.33 -11.10 4.95
N MET A 55 5.60 -9.98 4.28
CA MET A 55 6.88 -9.74 3.64
C MET A 55 7.79 -8.91 4.54
N GLN A 56 7.26 -7.84 5.14
CA GLN A 56 8.06 -6.91 5.94
C GLN A 56 7.20 -6.13 6.94
N GLN A 57 7.73 -5.87 8.13
CA GLN A 57 7.08 -5.02 9.15
C GLN A 57 8.08 -4.09 9.83
N ILE A 58 7.69 -2.84 10.04
CA ILE A 58 8.41 -1.89 10.90
C ILE A 58 7.45 -1.26 11.92
N ALA A 59 7.96 -0.85 13.07
CA ALA A 59 7.15 -0.31 14.15
C ALA A 59 7.86 0.83 14.88
N GLU A 60 7.09 1.82 15.30
CA GLU A 60 7.56 2.93 16.13
C GLU A 60 6.45 3.34 17.10
N GLY A 61 6.71 3.17 18.40
CA GLY A 61 5.67 3.36 19.41
C GLY A 61 4.51 2.38 19.20
N ASP A 62 3.30 2.92 19.14
CA ASP A 62 2.05 2.16 18.98
C ASP A 62 1.71 1.85 17.53
N LEU A 63 2.48 2.39 16.58
CA LEU A 63 2.23 2.23 15.16
C LEU A 63 3.04 1.08 14.58
N VAL A 64 2.40 0.30 13.72
CA VAL A 64 3.05 -0.76 12.94
C VAL A 64 2.69 -0.60 11.48
N PHE A 65 3.70 -0.61 10.63
CA PHE A 65 3.52 -0.75 9.20
C PHE A 65 3.74 -2.18 8.78
N SER A 66 2.83 -2.73 7.99
CA SER A 66 2.93 -4.08 7.42
C SER A 66 2.85 -4.05 5.90
N TYR A 67 3.80 -4.71 5.26
CA TYR A 67 3.76 -5.06 3.84
C TYR A 67 3.57 -6.57 3.70
N ALA A 68 2.54 -6.97 2.98
CA ALA A 68 2.18 -8.37 2.77
C ALA A 68 1.73 -8.61 1.33
N THR A 69 1.72 -9.90 0.95
CA THR A 69 1.03 -10.36 -0.26
C THR A 69 -0.15 -11.22 0.14
N VAL A 70 -1.21 -11.18 -0.66
CA VAL A 70 -2.34 -12.10 -0.55
C VAL A 70 -2.43 -12.86 -1.86
N ALA A 71 -2.20 -14.16 -1.80
CA ALA A 71 -2.39 -15.04 -2.92
C ALA A 71 -3.73 -15.76 -2.76
N MET A 72 -4.52 -15.80 -3.83
CA MET A 72 -5.89 -16.36 -3.83
C MET A 72 -6.26 -16.99 -5.18
N THR A 73 -7.28 -17.86 -5.22
CA THR A 73 -7.74 -18.56 -6.43
C THR A 73 -9.16 -18.13 -6.77
N HIS A 74 -9.38 -17.59 -7.98
CA HIS A 74 -10.69 -17.08 -8.40
C HIS A 74 -11.70 -18.22 -8.68
N ARG A 75 -12.69 -18.37 -7.80
CA ARG A 75 -13.68 -19.48 -7.84
C ARG A 75 -15.14 -19.03 -7.88
N GLY A 76 -15.45 -17.79 -7.56
CA GLY A 76 -16.77 -17.18 -7.75
C GLY A 76 -16.81 -16.22 -8.93
N PRO A 77 -17.98 -15.69 -9.30
CA PRO A 77 -18.08 -14.58 -10.24
C PRO A 77 -17.61 -13.28 -9.57
N PHE A 78 -16.77 -12.49 -10.25
CA PHE A 78 -16.27 -11.21 -9.74
C PHE A 78 -16.21 -10.17 -10.85
N ALA A 79 -16.79 -8.98 -10.62
CA ALA A 79 -16.78 -7.86 -11.56
C ALA A 79 -17.18 -8.22 -13.01
N GLY A 80 -18.20 -9.08 -13.17
CA GLY A 80 -18.66 -9.56 -14.47
C GLY A 80 -17.81 -10.66 -15.11
N VAL A 81 -16.76 -11.11 -14.44
CA VAL A 81 -15.89 -12.21 -14.88
C VAL A 81 -16.36 -13.51 -14.22
N ALA A 82 -16.64 -14.54 -15.03
CA ALA A 82 -16.94 -15.90 -14.56
C ALA A 82 -15.72 -16.50 -13.82
N PRO A 83 -15.92 -17.49 -12.92
CA PRO A 83 -14.82 -18.12 -12.21
C PRO A 83 -13.79 -18.71 -13.17
N THR A 84 -12.55 -18.25 -13.08
CA THR A 84 -11.49 -18.60 -14.05
C THR A 84 -10.58 -19.71 -13.55
N GLY A 85 -10.59 -20.01 -12.24
CA GLY A 85 -9.63 -20.92 -11.61
C GLY A 85 -8.20 -20.38 -11.56
N LYS A 86 -7.95 -19.14 -12.02
CA LYS A 86 -6.62 -18.53 -11.99
C LYS A 86 -6.18 -18.27 -10.55
N ARG A 87 -4.91 -18.55 -10.27
CA ARG A 87 -4.20 -18.04 -9.10
C ARG A 87 -3.83 -16.58 -9.36
N ILE A 88 -4.15 -15.71 -8.41
CA ILE A 88 -3.83 -14.29 -8.44
C ILE A 88 -3.12 -13.89 -7.17
N THR A 89 -2.35 -12.81 -7.22
CA THR A 89 -1.62 -12.25 -6.08
C THR A 89 -1.82 -10.74 -6.04
N VAL A 90 -2.17 -10.21 -4.88
CA VAL A 90 -2.21 -8.77 -4.62
C VAL A 90 -1.24 -8.42 -3.48
N GLU A 91 -0.75 -7.19 -3.47
CA GLU A 91 0.00 -6.64 -2.34
C GLU A 91 -0.93 -5.83 -1.44
N VAL A 92 -0.61 -5.80 -0.16
CA VAL A 92 -1.28 -4.98 0.86
C VAL A 92 -0.22 -4.25 1.68
N LEU A 93 -0.36 -2.93 1.77
CA LEU A 93 0.45 -2.07 2.63
C LEU A 93 -0.50 -1.46 3.65
N SER A 94 -0.19 -1.59 4.93
CA SER A 94 -1.04 -1.12 6.01
C SER A 94 -0.25 -0.38 7.07
N LEU A 95 -0.90 0.59 7.71
CA LEU A 95 -0.40 1.28 8.89
C LEU A 95 -1.47 1.19 9.97
N ASP A 96 -1.13 0.49 11.03
CA ASP A 96 -1.99 0.10 12.13
C ASP A 96 -1.58 0.81 13.40
N GLU A 97 -2.56 1.26 14.19
CA GLU A 97 -2.34 1.71 15.56
C GLU A 97 -2.79 0.65 16.55
N VAL A 98 -1.88 0.24 17.43
CA VAL A 98 -2.09 -0.78 18.45
C VAL A 98 -1.91 -0.18 19.84
N ARG A 99 -2.98 -0.17 20.64
CA ARG A 99 -2.96 0.28 22.03
C ARG A 99 -3.45 -0.84 22.93
N ASP A 100 -2.72 -1.14 23.99
CA ASP A 100 -3.09 -2.17 24.98
C ASP A 100 -3.43 -3.55 24.36
N GLY A 101 -2.70 -3.93 23.31
CA GLY A 101 -2.91 -5.19 22.59
C GLY A 101 -4.14 -5.19 21.66
N VAL A 102 -4.71 -4.02 21.37
CA VAL A 102 -5.88 -3.85 20.50
C VAL A 102 -5.53 -2.98 19.30
N VAL A 103 -5.82 -3.46 18.09
CA VAL A 103 -5.79 -2.62 16.87
C VAL A 103 -6.96 -1.64 16.91
N VAL A 104 -6.66 -0.38 17.23
CA VAL A 104 -7.66 0.69 17.36
C VAL A 104 -7.90 1.43 16.05
N GLN A 105 -6.94 1.38 15.13
CA GLN A 105 -7.05 1.94 13.79
C GLN A 105 -6.28 1.05 12.81
N HIS A 106 -6.90 0.76 11.66
CA HIS A 106 -6.29 0.05 10.54
C HIS A 106 -6.55 0.89 9.28
N ASN A 107 -5.49 1.25 8.57
CA ASN A 107 -5.61 1.84 7.23
C ASN A 107 -4.71 1.06 6.30
N SER A 108 -5.23 0.71 5.12
CA SER A 108 -4.50 -0.07 4.15
C SER A 108 -4.79 0.37 2.73
N ALA A 109 -3.78 0.25 1.87
CA ALA A 109 -3.95 0.25 0.43
C ALA A 109 -3.52 -1.11 -0.11
N SER A 110 -4.13 -1.50 -1.23
CA SER A 110 -3.78 -2.74 -1.90
C SER A 110 -3.72 -2.56 -3.41
N THR A 111 -3.09 -3.52 -4.09
CA THR A 111 -3.06 -3.56 -5.55
C THR A 111 -4.31 -4.23 -6.13
N TRP A 112 -5.45 -4.14 -5.45
CA TRP A 112 -6.66 -4.89 -5.77
C TRP A 112 -7.19 -4.62 -7.18
N ALA A 113 -7.03 -3.39 -7.71
CA ALA A 113 -7.32 -3.07 -9.11
C ALA A 113 -6.60 -3.99 -10.11
N ASP A 114 -5.42 -4.52 -9.78
CA ASP A 114 -4.64 -5.42 -10.64
C ASP A 114 -5.31 -6.80 -10.81
N VAL A 115 -6.28 -7.16 -9.95
CA VAL A 115 -7.05 -8.40 -10.08
C VAL A 115 -7.73 -8.46 -11.46
N LEU A 116 -8.28 -7.35 -11.95
CA LEU A 116 -8.97 -7.33 -13.25
C LEU A 116 -8.01 -7.63 -14.41
N ARG A 117 -6.77 -7.13 -14.35
CA ARG A 117 -5.71 -7.49 -15.30
C ARG A 117 -5.37 -8.97 -15.21
N GLN A 118 -5.14 -9.49 -14.00
CA GLN A 118 -4.77 -10.89 -13.77
C GLN A 118 -5.87 -11.87 -14.22
N LEU A 119 -7.14 -11.48 -14.05
CA LEU A 119 -8.29 -12.23 -14.55
C LEU A 119 -8.42 -12.16 -16.08
N GLY A 120 -7.84 -11.15 -16.73
CA GLY A 120 -7.78 -11.03 -18.18
C GLY A 120 -8.80 -10.05 -18.76
N VAL A 121 -9.30 -9.11 -17.96
CA VAL A 121 -10.20 -8.05 -18.45
C VAL A 121 -9.43 -7.16 -19.43
N PRO A 122 -9.86 -7.04 -20.71
CA PRO A 122 -9.08 -6.33 -21.74
C PRO A 122 -8.77 -4.87 -21.40
N ALA A 123 -9.72 -4.15 -20.79
CA ALA A 123 -9.55 -2.75 -20.40
C ALA A 123 -8.43 -2.53 -19.36
N PHE A 124 -8.07 -3.57 -18.59
CA PHE A 124 -7.04 -3.51 -17.56
C PHE A 124 -5.71 -4.11 -18.01
N GLN A 125 -5.56 -4.53 -19.28
CA GLN A 125 -4.27 -5.02 -19.79
C GLN A 125 -3.10 -4.03 -19.63
N PRO A 126 -3.29 -2.71 -19.81
CA PRO A 126 -2.20 -1.74 -19.59
C PRO A 126 -1.93 -1.44 -18.12
N TRP A 127 -2.75 -1.98 -17.19
CA TRP A 127 -2.56 -1.78 -15.76
C TRP A 127 -1.20 -2.35 -15.31
N PRO A 128 -0.47 -1.67 -14.40
CA PRO A 128 0.87 -2.10 -14.05
C PRO A 128 0.85 -3.44 -13.30
N ALA A 129 1.58 -4.41 -13.84
CA ALA A 129 1.92 -5.61 -13.10
C ALA A 129 2.84 -5.28 -11.92
N ARG A 130 2.65 -6.02 -10.84
CA ARG A 130 3.35 -5.83 -9.57
C ARG A 130 4.22 -7.04 -9.25
N VAL A 131 5.44 -6.79 -8.78
CA VAL A 131 6.38 -7.83 -8.38
C VAL A 131 6.67 -7.64 -6.89
N PRO A 132 6.17 -8.54 -6.02
CA PRO A 132 6.44 -8.44 -4.61
C PRO A 132 7.92 -8.53 -4.29
N GLY A 133 8.38 -7.75 -3.31
CA GLY A 133 9.77 -7.78 -2.86
C GLY A 133 9.97 -7.03 -1.55
N THR A 134 11.00 -7.40 -0.80
CA THR A 134 11.37 -6.76 0.47
C THR A 134 12.51 -5.77 0.27
N LEU A 135 12.57 -4.72 1.09
CA LEU A 135 13.78 -3.91 1.19
C LEU A 135 14.76 -4.53 2.17
N SER A 136 16.05 -4.46 1.86
CA SER A 136 17.08 -4.69 2.86
C SER A 136 16.99 -3.63 3.96
N HIS A 137 17.30 -4.01 5.19
CA HIS A 137 17.23 -3.10 6.33
C HIS A 137 18.41 -3.27 7.29
N GLY A 138 18.93 -2.15 7.78
CA GLY A 138 19.93 -2.11 8.86
C GLY A 138 19.24 -1.99 10.21
N VAL A 139 19.55 -2.89 11.16
CA VAL A 139 18.80 -3.02 12.42
C VAL A 139 19.25 -2.10 13.57
N ASP A 140 20.35 -1.36 13.43
CA ASP A 140 20.90 -0.53 14.53
C ASP A 140 21.14 0.93 14.09
N VAL A 141 20.06 1.64 13.75
CA VAL A 141 20.14 3.05 13.36
C VAL A 141 19.72 3.97 14.52
N PRO A 142 20.57 4.92 14.97
CA PRO A 142 20.25 5.82 16.08
C PRO A 142 19.02 6.69 15.84
N ALA A 143 18.30 7.08 16.90
CA ALA A 143 17.07 7.86 16.82
C ALA A 143 17.22 9.16 16.00
N ALA A 144 18.32 9.91 16.20
CA ALA A 144 18.60 11.11 15.43
C ALA A 144 18.72 10.84 13.91
N ARG A 145 19.32 9.70 13.54
CA ARG A 145 19.40 9.29 12.13
C ARG A 145 18.03 8.85 11.60
N ARG A 146 17.21 8.14 12.39
CA ARG A 146 15.84 7.80 12.00
C ARG A 146 14.99 9.05 11.76
N GLN A 147 15.13 10.07 12.60
CA GLN A 147 14.45 11.35 12.40
C GLN A 147 14.92 12.06 11.12
N ALA A 148 16.23 12.05 10.83
CA ALA A 148 16.75 12.56 9.56
C ALA A 148 16.25 11.77 8.34
N ASN A 149 16.07 10.45 8.48
CA ASN A 149 15.51 9.61 7.41
C ASN A 149 14.05 9.97 7.12
N LYS A 150 13.23 10.25 8.15
CA LYS A 150 11.87 10.77 7.96
C LYS A 150 11.87 12.07 7.16
N ALA A 151 12.77 13.00 7.51
CA ALA A 151 12.92 14.27 6.78
C ALA A 151 13.30 14.05 5.30
N ALA A 152 14.18 13.10 4.99
CA ALA A 152 14.52 12.75 3.61
C ALA A 152 13.32 12.19 2.83
N ALA A 153 12.48 11.37 3.48
CA ALA A 153 11.25 10.87 2.87
C ALA A 153 10.22 11.99 2.60
N LEU A 154 10.13 12.98 3.50
CA LEU A 154 9.27 14.15 3.30
C LEU A 154 9.75 15.01 2.14
N GLU A 155 11.06 15.27 2.04
CA GLU A 155 11.62 16.01 0.90
C GLU A 155 11.36 15.30 -0.42
N LEU A 156 11.44 13.97 -0.45
CA LEU A 156 11.07 13.21 -1.65
C LEU A 156 9.61 13.48 -2.04
N LEU A 157 8.65 13.36 -1.13
CA LEU A 157 7.24 13.59 -1.44
C LEU A 157 6.95 15.04 -1.89
N ASP A 158 7.64 16.00 -1.30
CA ASP A 158 7.54 17.42 -1.66
C ASP A 158 8.15 17.69 -3.05
N ALA A 159 9.33 17.14 -3.35
CA ALA A 159 9.95 17.19 -4.67
C ALA A 159 9.05 16.59 -5.75
N LEU A 160 8.45 15.43 -5.47
CA LEU A 160 7.49 14.76 -6.36
C LEU A 160 6.23 15.62 -6.58
N SER A 161 5.73 16.31 -5.55
CA SER A 161 4.60 17.24 -5.65
C SER A 161 4.92 18.47 -6.50
N ARG A 162 6.17 18.95 -6.47
CA ARG A 162 6.67 20.01 -7.37
C ARG A 162 6.92 19.55 -8.80
N GLY A 163 6.77 18.25 -9.07
CA GLY A 163 7.07 17.67 -10.37
C GLY A 163 8.56 17.60 -10.68
N ALA A 164 9.41 17.44 -9.66
CA ALA A 164 10.80 17.09 -9.88
C ALA A 164 10.92 15.59 -10.24
N PHE A 165 11.61 15.27 -11.35
CA PHE A 165 11.83 13.90 -11.84
C PHE A 165 13.25 13.76 -12.39
N GLY A 166 13.70 12.52 -12.57
CA GLY A 166 15.00 12.26 -13.21
C GLY A 166 16.18 12.54 -12.28
N ALA A 167 17.31 13.04 -12.82
CA ALA A 167 18.59 13.18 -12.12
C ALA A 167 18.49 13.91 -10.75
N ASP A 168 17.53 14.82 -10.60
CA ASP A 168 17.27 15.60 -9.38
C ASP A 168 16.66 14.75 -8.24
N VAL A 169 16.07 13.59 -8.57
CA VAL A 169 15.44 12.63 -7.64
C VAL A 169 16.13 11.24 -7.70
N VAL A 170 16.95 10.96 -8.73
CA VAL A 170 17.62 9.67 -9.00
C VAL A 170 18.67 9.27 -7.95
N ALA A 171 19.08 10.17 -7.05
CA ALA A 171 19.81 9.75 -5.86
C ALA A 171 18.96 8.77 -5.00
N ALA A 172 17.63 8.79 -5.15
CA ALA A 172 16.66 7.90 -4.52
C ALA A 172 16.59 6.46 -5.14
N GLY A 173 17.58 6.09 -5.93
CA GLY A 173 17.74 4.74 -6.48
C GLY A 173 16.62 4.29 -7.45
N PRO A 174 16.88 3.23 -8.25
CA PRO A 174 16.00 2.77 -9.32
C PRO A 174 14.82 1.93 -8.81
N GLY A 175 14.08 2.39 -7.79
CA GLY A 175 12.85 1.73 -7.37
C GLY A 175 11.70 1.89 -8.38
N GLU A 176 10.53 1.30 -8.10
CA GLU A 176 9.29 1.40 -8.90
C GLU A 176 8.76 2.84 -9.12
N LEU A 177 9.46 3.85 -8.58
CA LEU A 177 9.13 5.27 -8.60
C LEU A 177 9.31 5.91 -9.99
N SER A 178 10.28 5.51 -10.82
CA SER A 178 10.57 6.31 -12.03
C SER A 178 9.43 6.29 -13.04
N ASP A 179 8.98 5.11 -13.47
CA ASP A 179 8.08 5.03 -14.62
C ASP A 179 6.62 5.15 -14.21
N ARG A 180 6.25 4.55 -13.07
CA ARG A 180 4.86 4.59 -12.58
C ARG A 180 4.48 5.96 -12.04
N PHE A 181 5.40 6.66 -11.39
CA PHE A 181 5.11 8.00 -10.91
C PHE A 181 5.11 9.01 -12.06
N VAL A 182 5.95 8.83 -13.08
CA VAL A 182 5.86 9.63 -14.32
C VAL A 182 4.49 9.44 -14.98
N GLU A 183 4.03 8.20 -15.15
CA GLU A 183 2.68 7.92 -15.68
C GLU A 183 1.58 8.59 -14.82
N LEU A 184 1.66 8.43 -13.50
CA LEU A 184 0.71 9.06 -12.58
C LEU A 184 0.74 10.60 -12.69
N ARG A 185 1.92 11.22 -12.83
CA ARG A 185 2.02 12.67 -13.03
C ARG A 185 1.45 13.10 -14.37
N CYS A 186 1.70 12.35 -15.44
CA CYS A 186 1.12 12.63 -16.75
C CYS A 186 -0.42 12.59 -16.68
N ALA A 187 -0.98 11.61 -15.96
CA ALA A 187 -2.42 11.52 -15.70
C ALA A 187 -2.94 12.66 -14.80
N PHE A 188 -2.14 13.10 -13.83
CA PHE A 188 -2.48 14.13 -12.84
C PHE A 188 -1.43 15.26 -12.82
N PRO A 189 -1.49 16.23 -13.74
CA PRO A 189 -0.48 17.30 -13.86
C PRO A 189 -0.42 18.27 -12.67
N ASP A 190 -1.42 18.25 -11.79
CA ASP A 190 -1.54 18.99 -10.53
C ASP A 190 -1.42 18.07 -9.30
N LEU A 191 -0.92 16.84 -9.47
CA LEU A 191 -0.68 15.88 -8.39
C LEU A 191 0.10 16.53 -7.23
N SER A 192 -0.42 16.35 -6.02
CA SER A 192 0.21 16.73 -4.76
C SER A 192 0.13 15.58 -3.77
N LEU A 193 1.18 15.43 -2.95
CA LEU A 193 1.31 14.37 -1.95
C LEU A 193 1.45 15.03 -0.57
N THR A 194 0.49 14.80 0.30
CA THR A 194 0.48 15.34 1.66
C THR A 194 0.71 14.23 2.68
N PRO A 195 1.87 14.18 3.37
CA PRO A 195 2.14 13.16 4.36
C PRO A 195 1.17 13.28 5.54
N LEU A 196 0.57 12.16 5.93
CA LEU A 196 -0.36 12.06 7.06
C LEU A 196 0.34 11.51 8.30
N VAL A 197 1.08 10.40 8.13
CA VAL A 197 1.77 9.69 9.23
C VAL A 197 3.09 9.12 8.73
N GLN A 198 4.14 9.19 9.56
CA GLN A 198 5.44 8.55 9.31
C GLN A 198 6.00 7.82 10.52
N ILE A 199 6.49 6.60 10.27
CA ILE A 199 7.26 5.82 11.25
C ILE A 199 8.60 5.38 10.66
N ALA A 200 9.59 5.16 11.52
CA ALA A 200 10.92 4.73 11.13
C ALA A 200 11.50 3.67 12.08
N GLU A 201 12.01 2.59 11.51
CA GLU A 201 12.76 1.54 12.20
C GLU A 201 14.00 1.21 11.36
N GLY A 202 15.18 1.24 11.99
CA GLY A 202 16.42 1.08 11.23
C GLY A 202 16.60 2.20 10.18
N ASP A 203 16.98 1.80 8.97
CA ASP A 203 17.09 2.67 7.79
C ASP A 203 15.79 2.75 6.97
N LEU A 204 14.70 2.15 7.45
CA LEU A 204 13.41 2.18 6.78
C LEU A 204 12.49 3.27 7.33
N VAL A 205 11.69 3.85 6.44
CA VAL A 205 10.64 4.83 6.74
C VAL A 205 9.36 4.38 6.05
N ALA A 206 8.30 4.18 6.83
CA ALA A 206 6.96 4.00 6.30
C ALA A 206 6.20 5.32 6.34
N THR A 207 5.50 5.65 5.25
CA THR A 207 4.70 6.86 5.12
C THR A 207 3.31 6.51 4.62
N ARG A 208 2.29 7.04 5.27
CA ARG A 208 0.93 7.19 4.73
C ARG A 208 0.74 8.63 4.29
N ALA A 209 0.22 8.87 3.09
CA ALA A 209 0.01 10.20 2.54
C ALA A 209 -1.32 10.28 1.76
N GLU A 210 -1.90 11.48 1.68
CA GLU A 210 -2.99 11.81 0.75
C GLU A 210 -2.38 12.21 -0.61
N LEU A 211 -2.92 11.65 -1.69
CA LEU A 211 -2.74 12.12 -3.06
C LEU A 211 -3.94 12.97 -3.44
N ARG A 212 -3.68 14.07 -4.13
CA ARG A 212 -4.71 14.88 -4.76
C ARG A 212 -4.29 15.30 -6.15
N GLY A 213 -5.21 15.20 -7.11
CA GLY A 213 -4.98 15.69 -8.47
C GLY A 213 -6.23 15.62 -9.33
N THR A 214 -6.18 16.28 -10.48
CA THR A 214 -7.19 16.30 -11.52
C THR A 214 -6.76 15.37 -12.66
N HIS A 215 -7.60 14.40 -13.01
CA HIS A 215 -7.32 13.41 -14.04
C HIS A 215 -7.44 14.03 -15.45
N LEU A 216 -6.34 14.61 -15.94
CA LEU A 216 -6.26 15.37 -17.20
C LEU A 216 -5.46 14.64 -18.30
N GLY A 217 -4.64 13.66 -17.93
CA GLY A 217 -3.96 12.77 -18.88
C GLY A 217 -4.58 11.38 -18.92
N ALA A 218 -4.06 10.50 -19.76
CA ALA A 218 -4.43 9.08 -19.72
C ALA A 218 -3.75 8.41 -18.51
N LEU A 219 -4.44 7.46 -17.89
CA LEU A 219 -3.92 6.64 -16.78
C LEU A 219 -4.04 5.17 -17.13
N TYR A 220 -2.94 4.51 -17.49
CA TYR A 220 -2.92 3.07 -17.81
C TYR A 220 -3.99 2.66 -18.85
N GLY A 221 -4.14 3.47 -19.90
CA GLY A 221 -5.13 3.27 -20.96
C GLY A 221 -6.53 3.81 -20.66
N LEU A 222 -6.78 4.30 -19.44
CA LEU A 222 -8.02 5.00 -19.10
C LEU A 222 -7.93 6.45 -19.59
N PRO A 223 -8.94 6.96 -20.32
CA PRO A 223 -8.93 8.34 -20.77
C PRO A 223 -9.13 9.32 -19.60
N ALA A 224 -8.60 10.53 -19.77
CA ALA A 224 -8.82 11.63 -18.85
C ALA A 224 -10.32 11.86 -18.61
N THR A 225 -10.68 12.09 -17.35
CA THR A 225 -12.09 12.30 -16.96
C THR A 225 -12.39 13.74 -16.55
N GLY A 226 -11.35 14.55 -16.30
CA GLY A 226 -11.47 15.89 -15.73
C GLY A 226 -11.86 15.92 -14.25
N ARG A 227 -12.02 14.76 -13.59
CA ARG A 227 -12.40 14.69 -12.18
C ARG A 227 -11.21 15.04 -11.28
N ASN A 228 -11.49 15.77 -10.20
CA ASN A 228 -10.55 15.97 -9.10
C ASN A 228 -10.73 14.83 -8.10
N LEU A 229 -9.64 14.14 -7.79
CA LEU A 229 -9.62 12.99 -6.91
C LEU A 229 -8.80 13.33 -5.65
N ARG A 230 -9.16 12.65 -4.55
CA ARG A 230 -8.36 12.57 -3.33
C ARG A 230 -8.35 11.14 -2.83
N TRP A 231 -7.19 10.53 -2.70
CA TRP A 231 -7.06 9.14 -2.26
C TRP A 231 -5.76 8.93 -1.50
N GLU A 232 -5.62 7.82 -0.78
CA GLU A 232 -4.42 7.58 0.03
C GLU A 232 -3.32 6.80 -0.71
N PHE A 233 -2.11 6.84 -0.15
CA PHE A 233 -0.94 6.13 -0.59
C PHE A 233 -0.10 5.70 0.60
N PHE A 234 0.49 4.51 0.47
CA PHE A 234 1.37 3.94 1.46
C PHE A 234 2.70 3.63 0.80
N ALA A 235 3.80 3.95 1.47
CA ALA A 235 5.14 3.60 1.03
C ALA A 235 6.01 3.13 2.17
N LEU A 236 6.81 2.11 1.89
CA LEU A 236 7.99 1.74 2.66
C LEU A 236 9.21 2.18 1.87
N MET A 237 10.06 3.00 2.47
CA MET A 237 11.22 3.61 1.84
C MET A 237 12.48 3.21 2.61
N ARG A 238 13.56 2.89 1.91
CA ARG A 238 14.88 2.69 2.50
C ARG A 238 15.71 3.95 2.31
N VAL A 239 16.32 4.46 3.38
CA VAL A 239 17.10 5.70 3.36
C VAL A 239 18.55 5.44 3.72
N VAL A 240 19.46 5.74 2.81
CA VAL A 240 20.91 5.63 3.01
C VAL A 240 21.55 6.98 2.76
N ALA A 241 22.39 7.43 3.70
CA ALA A 241 23.09 8.71 3.62
C ALA A 241 22.17 9.92 3.36
N GLY A 242 20.94 9.89 3.90
CA GLY A 242 19.96 10.97 3.75
C GLY A 242 19.20 10.94 2.42
N VAL A 243 19.28 9.83 1.68
CA VAL A 243 18.63 9.68 0.38
C VAL A 243 17.82 8.38 0.33
N VAL A 244 16.61 8.44 -0.22
CA VAL A 244 15.68 7.30 -0.28
C VAL A 244 16.13 6.31 -1.35
N VAL A 245 17.07 5.40 -1.14
CA VAL A 245 17.66 4.56 -2.20
C VAL A 245 16.77 3.44 -2.78
N ALA A 246 15.64 3.15 -2.16
CA ALA A 246 14.67 2.15 -2.64
C ALA A 246 13.32 2.35 -1.98
N GLN A 247 12.24 1.85 -2.59
CA GLN A 247 10.91 1.84 -1.98
C GLN A 247 9.99 0.76 -2.55
N GLN A 248 9.01 0.34 -1.75
CA GLN A 248 7.74 -0.23 -2.23
C GLN A 248 6.61 0.72 -1.89
N SER A 249 5.63 0.84 -2.77
CA SER A 249 4.48 1.69 -2.49
C SER A 249 3.22 1.22 -3.17
N SER A 250 2.07 1.62 -2.65
CA SER A 250 0.79 1.47 -3.35
C SER A 250 -0.10 2.66 -3.04
N PRO A 251 -0.55 3.39 -4.07
CA PRO A 251 -1.79 4.16 -3.97
C PRO A 251 -2.98 3.23 -3.69
N ASP A 252 -3.99 3.74 -3.02
CA ASP A 252 -5.30 3.09 -2.95
C ASP A 252 -6.03 3.28 -4.28
N TRP A 253 -5.76 2.34 -5.20
CA TRP A 253 -6.38 2.36 -6.52
C TRP A 253 -7.87 2.04 -6.49
N ASN A 254 -8.38 1.40 -5.45
CA ASN A 254 -9.81 1.09 -5.36
C ASN A 254 -10.61 2.38 -5.17
N ASP A 255 -10.19 3.21 -4.22
CA ASP A 255 -10.79 4.52 -3.99
C ASP A 255 -10.65 5.43 -5.23
N ALA A 256 -9.46 5.49 -5.83
CA ALA A 256 -9.23 6.26 -7.04
C ALA A 256 -10.14 5.83 -8.21
N LEU A 257 -10.26 4.53 -8.49
CA LEU A 257 -11.10 4.01 -9.57
C LEU A 257 -12.60 4.19 -9.28
N ALA A 258 -13.02 4.10 -8.02
CA ALA A 258 -14.40 4.40 -7.61
C ALA A 258 -14.75 5.87 -7.88
N GLN A 259 -13.86 6.80 -7.53
CA GLN A 259 -14.04 8.24 -7.80
C GLN A 259 -14.06 8.54 -9.31
N LEU A 260 -13.39 7.73 -10.13
CA LEU A 260 -13.48 7.79 -11.59
C LEU A 260 -14.78 7.19 -12.15
N GLY A 261 -15.58 6.51 -11.34
CA GLY A 261 -16.81 5.81 -11.75
C GLY A 261 -16.55 4.48 -12.44
N LEU A 262 -15.37 3.89 -12.23
CA LEU A 262 -14.91 2.66 -12.89
C LEU A 262 -15.02 1.42 -12.01
N LEU A 263 -15.21 1.60 -10.71
CA LEU A 263 -15.57 0.55 -9.75
C LEU A 263 -16.77 1.01 -8.92
N ALA A 264 -17.72 0.10 -8.70
CA ALA A 264 -18.71 0.27 -7.65
C ALA A 264 -18.12 -0.32 -6.36
N LEU A 265 -18.05 0.50 -5.31
CA LEU A 265 -17.75 0.07 -3.95
C LEU A 265 -19.02 -0.45 -3.27
#